data_AF-A0A4U9WK55-F1
#
_entry.id   AF-A0A4U9WK55-F1
#
_cell.length_a   1.000
_cell.length_b   1.000
_cell.length_c   1.000
_cell.angle_alpha   90.00
_cell.angle_beta   90.00
_cell.angle_gamma   90.00
#
_symmetry.space_group_name_H-M   'P 1'
#
loop_
_entity.id
_entity.type
_entity.pdbx_description
1 polymer ?
#
loop_
_entity_poly.entity_id
_entity_poly.type
_entity_poly.pdbx_seq_one_letter_code
_entity_poly.pdbx_strand_id
1 'polypeptide(L)'
;MISTSSAFLCNAQGKVADLGDVENGRPSLVNGDIIFFNSLRHKSGHIWLTGDNRTGAGDGDDEQIIAQLNSLDPKYEKIVFIVQIYNGQELKQHFGKVQNAFIRAVDAKNVEMARFDLSGGAAFDGQRSMLFAELVRESTGWKLNAIGEPSESDSFVSHLKNYLQ
;
A
#
# COMPACT_ATOMS: atom_id res chain seq x y z
N MET A 1 4.05 -3.20 16.53
CA MET A 1 3.78 -1.91 15.86
C MET A 1 2.58 -2.12 14.98
N ILE A 2 1.63 -1.19 14.94
CA ILE A 2 0.50 -1.31 14.00
C ILE A 2 0.95 -0.63 12.71
N SER A 3 1.39 -1.40 11.73
CA SER A 3 1.54 -0.91 10.35
C SER A 3 0.25 -1.14 9.60
N THR A 4 -0.07 -0.25 8.66
CA THR A 4 -1.18 -0.46 7.71
C THR A 4 -0.67 -0.32 6.29
N SER A 5 -1.19 -1.14 5.40
CA SER A 5 -0.88 -1.15 4.00
C SER A 5 -2.05 -0.57 3.21
N SER A 6 -1.72 0.20 2.20
CA SER A 6 -2.70 0.76 1.28
C SER A 6 -2.31 0.48 -0.16
N ALA A 7 -3.31 0.31 -1.02
CA ALA A 7 -3.10 0.24 -2.47
C ALA A 7 -3.99 1.24 -3.21
N PHE A 8 -3.43 1.91 -4.20
CA PHE A 8 -4.16 2.82 -5.10
C PHE A 8 -4.27 2.18 -6.48
N LEU A 9 -5.48 2.04 -7.01
CA LEU A 9 -5.70 1.62 -8.38
C LEU A 9 -5.76 2.86 -9.27
N CYS A 10 -4.84 2.93 -10.22
CA CYS A 10 -4.62 4.09 -11.07
C CYS A 10 -4.90 3.78 -12.54
N ASN A 11 -5.39 4.78 -13.26
CA ASN A 11 -5.59 4.74 -14.70
C ASN A 11 -4.27 4.87 -15.49
N ALA A 12 -4.37 4.94 -16.83
CA ALA A 12 -3.24 5.12 -17.75
C ALA A 12 -2.39 6.38 -17.47
N GLN A 13 -2.99 7.43 -16.90
CA GLN A 13 -2.29 8.66 -16.50
C GLN A 13 -1.64 8.53 -15.11
N GLY A 14 -1.72 7.36 -14.48
CA GLY A 14 -1.24 7.13 -13.12
C GLY A 14 -2.12 7.80 -12.06
N LYS A 15 -3.40 8.08 -12.35
CA LYS A 15 -4.31 8.78 -11.42
C LYS A 15 -5.42 7.88 -10.90
N VAL A 16 -5.79 8.07 -9.64
CA VAL A 16 -6.97 7.45 -9.02
C VAL A 16 -8.21 8.17 -9.56
N ALA A 17 -9.10 7.43 -10.23
CA ALA A 17 -10.26 8.00 -10.89
C ALA A 17 -11.49 8.08 -9.97
N ASP A 18 -11.62 7.12 -9.04
CA ASP A 18 -12.74 7.04 -8.11
C ASP A 18 -12.26 7.15 -6.66
N LEU A 19 -12.64 8.24 -5.99
CA LEU A 19 -12.35 8.48 -4.57
C LEU A 19 -13.43 7.95 -3.63
N GLY A 20 -14.36 7.15 -4.14
CA GLY A 20 -15.37 6.49 -3.34
C GLY A 20 -16.53 7.40 -2.94
N ASP A 21 -17.23 6.98 -1.90
CA ASP A 21 -18.43 7.66 -1.42
C ASP A 21 -18.13 9.07 -0.91
N VAL A 22 -19.14 9.94 -0.96
CA VAL A 22 -19.02 11.32 -0.47
C VAL A 22 -19.79 11.46 0.83
N GLU A 23 -19.09 11.88 1.88
CA GLU A 23 -19.65 12.14 3.20
C GLU A 23 -19.38 13.60 3.59
N ASN A 24 -20.41 14.33 3.99
CA ASN A 24 -20.30 15.75 4.36
C ASN A 24 -19.59 16.62 3.30
N GLY A 25 -19.80 16.30 2.02
CA GLY A 25 -19.20 17.02 0.89
C GLY A 25 -17.71 16.70 0.63
N ARG A 26 -17.16 15.66 1.26
CA ARG A 26 -15.78 15.21 1.02
C ARG A 26 -15.74 13.70 0.69
N PRO A 27 -14.82 13.25 -0.17
CA PRO A 27 -14.64 11.82 -0.40
C PRO A 27 -14.22 11.09 0.89
N SER A 28 -14.90 10.00 1.23
CA SER A 28 -14.54 9.14 2.35
C SER A 28 -13.42 8.14 2.00
N LEU A 29 -13.10 8.01 0.70
CA LEU A 29 -12.18 7.01 0.12
C LEU A 29 -12.72 5.57 0.18
N VAL A 30 -13.81 5.32 0.92
CA VAL A 30 -14.48 4.03 1.03
C VAL A 30 -15.24 3.73 -0.26
N ASN A 31 -15.25 2.48 -0.70
CA ASN A 31 -15.85 2.03 -1.96
C ASN A 31 -15.24 2.65 -3.24
N GLY A 32 -14.11 3.37 -3.11
CA GLY A 32 -13.35 3.91 -4.23
C GLY A 32 -12.28 2.94 -4.77
N ASP A 33 -11.41 3.49 -5.61
CA ASP A 33 -10.25 2.80 -6.20
C ASP A 33 -9.04 2.75 -5.21
N ILE A 34 -9.32 2.79 -3.90
CA ILE A 34 -8.32 2.83 -2.82
C ILE A 34 -8.63 1.72 -1.82
N ILE A 35 -7.61 0.92 -1.52
CA ILE A 35 -7.63 -0.14 -0.50
C ILE A 35 -6.83 0.33 0.70
N PHE A 36 -7.43 0.22 1.88
CA PHE A 36 -6.84 0.58 3.16
C PHE A 36 -7.69 0.00 4.31
N PHE A 37 -7.31 0.21 5.56
CA PHE A 37 -7.94 -0.42 6.74
C PHE A 37 -9.47 -0.18 6.89
N ASN A 38 -10.03 0.90 6.35
CA ASN A 38 -11.50 1.13 6.34
C ASN A 38 -12.19 0.70 5.02
N SER A 39 -11.42 0.28 4.02
CA SER A 39 -11.91 -0.19 2.71
C SER A 39 -11.10 -1.42 2.30
N LEU A 40 -11.37 -2.54 2.98
CA LEU A 40 -10.55 -3.75 2.89
C LEU A 40 -10.62 -4.44 1.53
N ARG A 41 -11.65 -4.17 0.71
CA ARG A 41 -11.87 -4.88 -0.54
C ARG A 41 -12.39 -3.93 -1.60
N HIS A 42 -11.78 -3.99 -2.78
CA HIS A 42 -12.22 -3.21 -3.92
C HIS A 42 -13.57 -3.74 -4.41
N LYS A 43 -14.41 -2.85 -4.97
CA LYS A 43 -15.71 -3.21 -5.55
C LYS A 43 -15.64 -4.25 -6.67
N SER A 44 -14.51 -4.34 -7.38
CA SER A 44 -14.29 -5.41 -8.38
C SER A 44 -14.11 -6.79 -7.75
N GLY A 45 -13.77 -6.86 -6.46
CA GLY A 45 -13.44 -8.09 -5.76
C GLY A 45 -12.10 -8.73 -6.13
N HIS A 46 -11.31 -8.09 -7.00
CA HIS A 46 -10.04 -8.60 -7.52
C HIS A 46 -8.81 -8.03 -6.79
N ILE A 47 -8.99 -7.17 -5.79
CA ILE A 47 -7.91 -6.76 -4.89
C ILE A 47 -8.48 -6.49 -3.50
N TRP A 48 -7.79 -6.97 -2.46
CA TRP A 48 -8.22 -6.84 -1.08
C TRP A 48 -7.04 -6.92 -0.10
N LEU A 49 -7.25 -6.33 1.07
CA LEU A 49 -6.42 -6.38 2.25
C LEU A 49 -6.94 -7.47 3.19
N THR A 50 -6.08 -8.39 3.63
CA THR A 50 -6.48 -9.55 4.44
C THR A 50 -6.79 -9.24 5.92
N GLY A 51 -6.59 -7.99 6.33
CA GLY A 51 -6.64 -7.56 7.73
C GLY A 51 -5.28 -7.59 8.39
N ASP A 52 -5.11 -6.76 9.42
CA ASP A 52 -3.87 -6.55 10.15
C ASP A 52 -3.77 -7.51 11.35
N ASN A 53 -2.69 -8.28 11.42
CA ASN A 53 -2.28 -8.97 12.64
C ASN A 53 -1.66 -7.97 13.62
N ARG A 54 -2.53 -7.23 14.33
CA ARG A 54 -2.17 -6.19 15.32
C ARG A 54 -1.19 -6.62 16.41
N THR A 55 -1.01 -7.92 16.61
CA THR A 55 -0.13 -8.46 17.65
C THR A 55 1.31 -8.64 17.17
N GLY A 56 1.55 -8.71 15.86
CA GLY A 56 2.84 -9.14 15.29
C GLY A 56 3.27 -10.53 15.76
N ALA A 57 2.33 -11.33 16.28
CA ALA A 57 2.61 -12.66 16.80
C ALA A 57 2.45 -13.70 15.68
N GLY A 58 3.52 -14.45 15.42
CA GLY A 58 3.59 -15.45 14.37
C GLY A 58 4.78 -15.22 13.45
N ASP A 59 5.21 -16.26 12.74
CA ASP A 59 6.18 -16.12 11.65
C ASP A 59 5.43 -15.75 10.36
N GLY A 60 5.89 -14.73 9.63
CA GLY A 60 5.38 -14.39 8.31
C GLY A 60 5.01 -12.92 8.13
N ASP A 61 4.14 -12.64 7.16
CA ASP A 61 3.67 -11.30 6.86
C ASP A 61 2.49 -10.94 7.77
N ASP A 62 2.58 -9.85 8.53
CA ASP A 62 1.53 -9.40 9.45
C ASP A 62 0.27 -8.88 8.73
N GLU A 63 0.44 -8.41 7.50
CA GLU A 63 -0.62 -7.82 6.67
C GLU A 63 -0.33 -8.13 5.19
N GLN A 64 -1.37 -8.48 4.42
CA GLN A 64 -1.22 -8.82 3.00
C GLN A 64 -2.25 -8.10 2.13
N ILE A 65 -1.79 -7.54 1.02
CA ILE A 65 -2.65 -7.11 -0.09
C ILE A 65 -2.58 -8.19 -1.17
N ILE A 66 -3.72 -8.80 -1.47
CA ILE A 66 -3.84 -9.82 -2.52
C ILE A 66 -4.50 -9.18 -3.73
N ALA A 67 -3.87 -9.32 -4.90
CA ALA A 67 -4.36 -8.77 -6.16
C ALA A 67 -4.41 -9.82 -7.28
N GLN A 68 -5.59 -10.02 -7.86
CA GLN A 68 -5.83 -10.82 -9.06
C GLN A 68 -5.65 -9.93 -10.30
N LEU A 69 -4.39 -9.66 -10.64
CA LEU A 69 -4.00 -8.64 -11.61
C LEU A 69 -4.61 -8.82 -13.01
N ASN A 70 -4.75 -10.07 -13.47
CA ASN A 70 -5.31 -10.38 -14.79
C ASN A 70 -6.83 -10.24 -14.85
N SER A 71 -7.50 -10.16 -13.69
CA SER A 71 -8.96 -9.98 -13.59
C SER A 71 -9.35 -8.51 -13.39
N LEU A 72 -8.38 -7.61 -13.16
CA LEU A 72 -8.66 -6.18 -13.04
C LEU A 72 -9.05 -5.60 -14.40
N ASP A 73 -10.07 -4.74 -14.39
CA ASP A 73 -10.52 -3.98 -15.55
C ASP A 73 -9.34 -3.30 -16.27
N PRO A 74 -9.26 -3.35 -17.61
CA PRO A 74 -8.20 -2.72 -18.39
C PRO A 74 -7.98 -1.24 -18.09
N LYS A 75 -9.00 -0.51 -17.61
CA LYS A 75 -8.84 0.90 -17.21
C LYS A 75 -7.82 1.10 -16.09
N TYR A 76 -7.54 0.07 -15.29
CA TYR A 76 -6.50 0.09 -14.26
C TYR A 76 -5.18 -0.39 -14.86
N GLU A 77 -4.25 0.54 -15.03
CA GLU A 77 -2.95 0.30 -15.65
C GLU A 77 -1.78 0.45 -14.67
N LYS A 78 -2.06 0.95 -13.46
CA LYS A 78 -1.06 1.05 -12.40
C LYS A 78 -1.68 0.73 -11.04
N ILE A 79 -0.93 0.06 -10.18
CA ILE A 79 -1.26 -0.11 -8.76
C ILE A 79 -0.08 0.36 -7.93
N VAL A 80 -0.34 1.22 -6.97
CA VAL A 80 0.68 1.80 -6.09
C VAL A 80 0.51 1.24 -4.69
N PHE A 81 1.58 0.78 -4.06
CA PHE A 81 1.55 0.20 -2.71
C PHE A 81 2.27 1.10 -1.71
N ILE A 82 1.56 1.48 -0.67
CA ILE A 82 2.06 2.30 0.43
C ILE A 82 2.04 1.47 1.71
N VAL A 83 3.08 1.58 2.51
CA VAL A 83 3.11 1.09 3.89
C VAL A 83 3.28 2.27 4.83
N GLN A 84 2.62 2.24 5.98
CA GLN A 84 2.72 3.29 6.99
C GLN A 84 2.61 2.74 8.41
N ILE A 85 3.09 3.50 9.38
CA ILE A 85 2.89 3.27 10.80
C ILE A 85 1.63 4.01 11.24
N TYR A 86 0.63 3.29 11.72
CA TYR A 86 -0.61 3.89 12.23
C TYR A 86 -0.32 4.77 13.44
N ASN A 87 -0.76 6.04 13.39
CA ASN A 87 -0.54 7.06 14.41
C ASN A 87 0.95 7.20 14.82
N GLY A 88 1.87 7.00 13.88
CA GLY A 88 3.31 7.02 14.17
C GLY A 88 3.80 8.34 14.77
N GLN A 89 3.21 9.49 14.40
CA GLN A 89 3.58 10.78 14.99
C GLN A 89 3.19 10.87 16.47
N GLU A 90 1.91 10.60 16.78
CA GLU A 90 1.36 10.64 18.14
C GLU A 90 2.08 9.63 19.06
N LEU A 91 2.29 8.41 18.57
CA LEU A 91 2.95 7.33 19.31
C LEU A 91 4.48 7.45 19.32
N LYS A 92 5.05 8.48 18.68
CA LYS A 92 6.51 8.68 18.54
C LYS A 92 7.24 7.48 17.96
N GLN A 93 6.57 6.78 17.04
CA GLN A 93 7.08 5.64 16.29
C GLN A 93 7.50 6.06 14.88
N HIS A 94 8.50 5.38 14.33
CA HIS A 94 8.99 5.52 12.96
C HIS A 94 9.75 4.22 12.60
N PHE A 95 9.98 3.99 11.31
CA PHE A 95 10.59 2.75 10.81
C PHE A 95 11.97 2.47 11.41
N GLY A 96 12.77 3.52 11.69
CA GLY A 96 14.06 3.36 12.37
C GLY A 96 14.00 2.74 13.77
N LYS A 97 12.84 2.70 14.43
CA LYS A 97 12.63 2.02 15.73
C LYS A 97 12.12 0.58 15.61
N VAL A 98 11.88 0.11 14.38
CA VAL A 98 11.29 -1.21 14.14
C VAL A 98 12.39 -2.20 13.83
N GLN A 99 12.31 -3.35 14.48
CA GLN A 99 13.18 -4.48 14.21
C GLN A 99 12.44 -5.50 13.38
N ASN A 100 13.16 -6.19 12.50
CA ASN A 100 12.62 -7.24 11.63
C ASN A 100 11.46 -6.77 10.75
N ALA A 101 11.42 -5.49 10.41
CA ALA A 101 10.42 -4.94 9.52
C ALA A 101 10.85 -5.19 8.08
N PHE A 102 10.01 -5.85 7.30
CA PHE A 102 10.22 -5.98 5.88
C PHE A 102 8.88 -5.92 5.16
N ILE A 103 8.95 -5.62 3.88
CA ILE A 103 7.82 -5.69 2.97
C ILE A 103 8.30 -6.38 1.70
N ARG A 104 7.47 -7.26 1.16
CA ARG A 104 7.82 -8.10 0.01
C ARG A 104 6.66 -8.25 -0.96
N ALA A 105 7.00 -8.51 -2.20
CA ALA A 105 6.07 -8.90 -3.26
C ALA A 105 6.35 -10.34 -3.66
N VAL A 106 5.32 -11.17 -3.69
CA VAL A 106 5.40 -12.57 -4.10
C VAL A 106 4.43 -12.83 -5.25
N ASP A 107 4.81 -13.73 -6.16
CA ASP A 107 3.92 -14.19 -7.21
C ASP A 107 2.91 -15.26 -6.72
N ALA A 108 2.02 -15.72 -7.59
CA ALA A 108 1.02 -16.74 -7.27
C ALA A 108 1.61 -18.12 -6.91
N LYS A 109 2.91 -18.35 -7.15
CA LYS A 109 3.65 -19.56 -6.79
C LYS A 109 4.50 -19.35 -5.53
N ASN A 110 4.31 -18.24 -4.82
CA ASN A 110 5.10 -17.82 -3.66
C ASN A 110 6.59 -17.56 -3.97
N VAL A 111 6.93 -17.24 -5.22
CA VAL A 111 8.28 -16.78 -5.56
C VAL A 111 8.40 -15.30 -5.19
N GLU A 112 9.35 -14.97 -4.32
CA GLU A 112 9.63 -13.59 -3.93
C GLU A 112 10.23 -12.81 -5.11
N MET A 113 9.53 -11.77 -5.55
CA MET A 113 9.91 -10.92 -6.68
C MET A 113 10.66 -9.68 -6.23
N ALA A 114 10.33 -9.15 -5.05
CA ALA A 114 11.00 -8.02 -4.44
C ALA A 114 10.86 -8.09 -2.92
N ARG A 115 11.86 -7.58 -2.21
CA ARG A 115 11.86 -7.44 -0.76
C ARG A 115 12.65 -6.20 -0.37
N PHE A 116 12.10 -5.41 0.55
CA PHE A 116 12.81 -4.31 1.19
C PHE A 116 12.84 -4.56 2.69
N ASP A 117 14.04 -4.43 3.25
CA ASP A 117 14.25 -4.41 4.69
C ASP A 117 14.10 -2.97 5.20
N LEU A 118 13.20 -2.81 6.16
CA LEU A 118 12.87 -1.54 6.81
C LEU A 118 13.50 -1.43 8.20
N SER A 119 14.30 -2.42 8.61
CA SER A 119 14.76 -2.57 9.99
C SER A 119 15.85 -1.55 10.35
N GLY A 120 15.64 -0.85 11.48
CA GLY A 120 16.70 -0.33 12.36
C GLY A 120 17.75 0.63 11.77
N GLY A 121 17.57 1.16 10.56
CA GLY A 121 18.54 2.02 9.90
C GLY A 121 18.37 3.50 10.23
N ALA A 122 19.48 4.23 10.38
CA ALA A 122 19.47 5.70 10.52
C ALA A 122 18.77 6.41 9.34
N ALA A 123 18.76 5.79 8.15
CA ALA A 123 18.04 6.28 6.98
C ALA A 123 16.51 6.30 7.16
N PHE A 124 15.99 5.56 8.12
CA PHE A 124 14.56 5.49 8.44
C PHE A 124 14.20 6.21 9.75
N ASP A 125 15.16 6.97 10.32
CA ASP A 125 14.85 7.87 11.43
C ASP A 125 13.87 8.95 10.97
N GLY A 126 12.83 9.17 11.77
CA GLY A 126 11.75 10.09 11.42
C GLY A 126 10.90 9.69 10.21
N GLN A 127 11.04 8.49 9.62
CA GLN A 127 10.23 8.04 8.49
C GLN A 127 9.05 7.16 8.96
N ARG A 128 7.82 7.47 8.55
CA ARG A 128 6.59 6.81 9.04
C ARG A 128 5.72 6.21 7.94
N SER A 129 5.96 6.56 6.69
CA SER A 129 5.34 5.92 5.55
C SER A 129 6.32 5.78 4.40
N MET A 130 5.97 4.95 3.42
CA MET A 130 6.83 4.68 2.28
C MET A 130 5.99 4.30 1.06
N LEU A 131 6.34 4.88 -0.09
CA LEU A 131 5.97 4.34 -1.39
C LEU A 131 6.88 3.13 -1.67
N PHE A 132 6.33 1.93 -1.49
CA PHE A 132 7.11 0.71 -1.52
C PHE A 132 7.41 0.27 -2.96
N ALA A 133 6.35 0.04 -3.73
CA ALA A 133 6.44 -0.47 -5.08
C ALA A 133 5.23 -0.02 -5.89
N GLU A 134 5.35 -0.14 -7.20
CA GLU A 134 4.23 -0.06 -8.11
C GLU A 134 4.19 -1.28 -9.03
N LEU A 135 2.99 -1.69 -9.42
CA LEU A 135 2.76 -2.57 -10.54
C LEU A 135 2.27 -1.73 -11.72
N VAL A 136 2.88 -1.91 -12.88
CA VAL A 136 2.49 -1.24 -14.13
C VAL A 136 2.06 -2.30 -15.14
N ARG A 137 0.90 -2.12 -15.74
CA ARG A 137 0.38 -3.01 -16.77
C ARG A 137 1.19 -2.80 -18.05
N GLU A 138 1.65 -3.89 -18.64
CA GLU A 138 2.34 -3.93 -19.93
C GLU A 138 1.53 -4.79 -20.91
N SER A 139 1.93 -4.81 -22.19
CA SER A 139 1.22 -5.58 -23.23
C SER A 139 1.15 -7.08 -22.94
N THR A 140 2.12 -7.63 -22.22
CA THR A 140 2.24 -9.06 -21.92
C THR A 140 1.96 -9.41 -20.46
N GLY A 141 1.51 -8.47 -19.63
CA GLY A 141 1.22 -8.73 -18.22
C GLY A 141 1.43 -7.52 -17.33
N TRP A 142 2.07 -7.73 -16.19
CA TRP A 142 2.35 -6.69 -15.20
C TRP A 142 3.83 -6.71 -14.84
N LYS A 143 4.41 -5.52 -14.75
CA LYS A 143 5.77 -5.29 -14.30
C LYS A 143 5.75 -4.69 -12.90
N LEU A 144 6.52 -5.30 -12.00
CA LEU A 144 6.77 -4.75 -10.67
C LEU A 144 7.99 -3.82 -10.72
N ASN A 145 7.81 -2.58 -10.28
CA ASN A 145 8.90 -1.63 -10.04
C ASN A 145 9.05 -1.43 -8.53
N ALA A 146 10.22 -1.80 -8.02
CA ALA A 146 10.65 -1.53 -6.66
C ALA A 146 11.01 -0.04 -6.53
N ILE A 147 10.39 0.70 -5.59
CA ILE A 147 10.57 2.17 -5.44
C ILE A 147 11.32 2.49 -4.14
N GLY A 148 10.74 2.20 -2.98
CA GLY A 148 11.37 2.40 -1.68
C GLY A 148 11.57 3.86 -1.27
N GLU A 149 10.62 4.74 -1.55
CA GLU A 149 10.69 6.18 -1.22
C GLU A 149 10.04 6.46 0.15
N PRO A 150 10.80 6.76 1.22
CA PRO A 150 10.25 7.03 2.54
C PRO A 150 9.68 8.45 2.67
N SER A 151 8.82 8.64 3.67
CA SER A 151 8.20 9.92 4.02
C SER A 151 8.04 10.07 5.52
N GLU A 152 8.20 11.30 6.02
CA GLU A 152 7.98 11.65 7.42
C GLU A 152 6.50 11.60 7.84
N SER A 153 5.58 11.66 6.87
CA SER A 153 4.14 11.53 7.12
C SER A 153 3.79 10.12 7.57
N ASP A 154 2.85 10.00 8.50
CA ASP A 154 2.20 8.74 8.90
C ASP A 154 0.85 8.52 8.21
N SER A 155 0.56 9.27 7.14
CA SER A 155 -0.68 9.19 6.40
C SER A 155 -0.46 8.95 4.91
N PHE A 156 -1.06 7.89 4.38
CA PHE A 156 -1.06 7.54 2.95
C PHE A 156 -1.73 8.63 2.13
N VAL A 157 -2.59 9.46 2.74
CA VAL A 157 -3.24 10.60 2.08
C VAL A 157 -2.20 11.60 1.58
N SER A 158 -1.05 11.72 2.25
CA SER A 158 0.06 12.55 1.76
C SER A 158 0.58 12.06 0.41
N HIS A 159 0.73 10.75 0.24
CA HIS A 159 1.10 10.11 -1.03
C HIS A 159 -0.02 10.21 -2.06
N LEU A 160 -1.27 9.97 -1.66
CA LEU A 160 -2.45 10.00 -2.53
C LEU A 160 -2.56 11.31 -3.32
N LYS A 161 -2.17 12.45 -2.75
CA LYS A 161 -2.20 13.76 -3.41
C LYS A 161 -1.47 13.77 -4.76
N ASN A 162 -0.39 12.99 -4.90
CA ASN A 162 0.36 12.88 -6.14
C ASN A 162 -0.39 12.09 -7.24
N TYR A 163 -1.38 11.30 -6.83
CA TYR A 163 -2.18 10.42 -7.68
C TYR A 163 -3.61 10.92 -7.90
N LEU A 164 -3.96 12.12 -7.42
CA LEU A 164 -5.24 12.76 -7.75
C LEU A 164 -5.17 13.42 -9.14
N GLN A 165 -6.33 13.48 -9.81
CA GLN A 165 -6.50 14.22 -11.08
C GLN A 165 -6.35 15.73 -10.87
#